data_AF-A0A0B8QEL3-F1
#
_entry.id   AF-A0A0B8QEL3-F1
#
_cell.length_a   1.000
_cell.length_b   1.000
_cell.length_c   1.000
_cell.angle_alpha   90.00
_cell.angle_beta   90.00
_cell.angle_gamma   90.00
#
_symmetry.space_group_name_H-M   'P 1'
#
loop_
_entity.id
_entity.type
_entity.pdbx_description
1 polymer ?
#
loop_
_entity_poly.entity_id
_entity_poly.type
_entity_poly.pdbx_seq_one_letter_code
_entity_poly.pdbx_strand_id
1 'polypeptide(L)'
;MIADQDQISLTEETENRLETDWIVWEEEDEEETLSSRYEIERFEQNSRYGFRISLIGWKEGGKELPISRTNKERYNTFMTNLVTSRYDQFVREEAAREALELVKVIPLSMGKDRSGLPIIIARAEYNVFWQRVPELLPVMGFNLEERNQSQGTIKASYVAPDDEFWERVGTKPLGYSPESYTFLLGDLGNRTSINITDASGKPVTEDMLEQMLPVLAAVMKDDNAPTTEEE
;
A
#
# COMPACT_ATOMS: atom_id res chain seq x y z
N MET A 1 9.51 -28.29 -11.78
CA MET A 1 8.82 -27.00 -11.50
C MET A 1 7.34 -27.17 -11.87
N ILE A 2 6.39 -26.34 -11.40
CA ILE A 2 5.03 -26.36 -11.98
C ILE A 2 5.06 -25.51 -13.26
N ALA A 3 4.36 -25.97 -14.31
CA ALA A 3 4.30 -25.31 -15.61
C ALA A 3 3.75 -23.89 -15.56
N ASP A 4 2.72 -23.68 -14.73
CA ASP A 4 2.14 -22.38 -14.46
C ASP A 4 1.85 -22.26 -12.95
N GLN A 5 2.72 -21.55 -12.25
CA GLN A 5 2.63 -21.41 -10.79
C GLN A 5 1.55 -20.42 -10.36
N ASP A 6 1.05 -19.58 -11.25
CA ASP A 6 0.17 -18.46 -10.90
C ASP A 6 -1.32 -18.76 -11.19
N GLN A 7 -1.65 -19.96 -11.68
CA GLN A 7 -3.03 -20.33 -11.99
C GLN A 7 -3.36 -21.82 -11.74
N ILE A 8 -3.27 -22.27 -10.49
CA ILE A 8 -3.84 -23.57 -10.08
C ILE A 8 -5.36 -23.42 -9.90
N SER A 9 -6.13 -23.95 -10.85
CA SER A 9 -7.59 -24.00 -10.75
C SER A 9 -8.05 -24.95 -9.65
N LEU A 10 -9.20 -24.65 -9.03
CA LEU A 10 -9.84 -25.50 -8.04
C LEU A 10 -11.04 -26.22 -8.66
N THR A 11 -11.17 -27.51 -8.36
CA THR A 11 -12.37 -28.30 -8.71
C THR A 11 -13.44 -28.18 -7.62
N GLU A 12 -13.02 -28.07 -6.37
CA GLU A 12 -13.91 -27.90 -5.23
C GLU A 12 -13.28 -26.97 -4.19
N GLU A 13 -14.09 -26.07 -3.64
CA GLU A 13 -13.70 -25.14 -2.60
C GLU A 13 -14.78 -25.11 -1.52
N THR A 14 -14.38 -25.43 -0.30
CA THR A 14 -15.22 -25.34 0.90
C THR A 14 -14.43 -24.62 2.00
N GLU A 15 -15.09 -24.27 3.10
CA GLU A 15 -14.46 -23.53 4.22
C GLU A 15 -13.18 -24.19 4.76
N ASN A 16 -13.11 -25.53 4.76
CA ASN A 16 -12.00 -26.27 5.37
C ASN A 16 -11.28 -27.24 4.42
N ARG A 17 -11.67 -27.29 3.14
CA ARG A 17 -11.11 -28.23 2.16
C ARG A 17 -11.09 -27.61 0.78
N LEU A 18 -9.95 -27.72 0.11
CA LEU A 18 -9.72 -27.35 -1.28
C LEU A 18 -9.31 -28.57 -2.08
N GLU A 19 -9.84 -28.71 -3.28
CA GLU A 19 -9.44 -29.73 -4.24
C GLU A 19 -8.93 -29.04 -5.51
N THR A 20 -7.69 -29.33 -5.90
CA THR A 20 -7.09 -28.76 -7.11
C THR A 20 -7.58 -29.49 -8.36
N ASP A 21 -7.61 -28.78 -9.48
CA ASP A 21 -7.57 -29.42 -10.79
C ASP A 21 -6.16 -30.02 -11.03
N TRP A 22 -5.98 -30.66 -12.18
CA TRP A 22 -4.71 -31.26 -12.60
C TRP A 22 -3.61 -30.19 -12.71
N ILE A 23 -2.60 -30.33 -11.87
CA ILE A 23 -1.39 -29.53 -11.88
C ILE A 23 -0.34 -30.26 -12.72
N VAL A 24 0.20 -29.58 -13.72
CA VAL A 24 1.24 -30.12 -14.59
C VAL A 24 2.62 -29.77 -14.04
N TRP A 25 3.48 -30.77 -13.90
CA TRP A 25 4.87 -30.60 -13.51
C TRP A 25 5.74 -30.54 -14.76
N GLU A 26 6.56 -29.49 -14.87
CA GLU A 26 7.64 -29.39 -15.84
C GLU A 26 8.92 -29.95 -15.21
N GLU A 27 9.41 -31.07 -15.75
CA GLU A 27 10.79 -31.51 -15.58
C GLU A 27 11.49 -31.35 -16.94
N GLU A 28 12.60 -30.60 -16.99
CA GLU A 28 13.30 -30.26 -18.24
C GLU A 28 13.84 -31.50 -19.00
N ASP A 29 13.95 -32.63 -18.31
CA ASP A 29 14.59 -33.86 -18.80
C ASP A 29 13.61 -35.04 -19.04
N GLU A 30 12.29 -34.87 -18.87
CA GLU A 30 11.30 -35.94 -19.07
C GLU A 30 10.50 -35.77 -20.37
N GLU A 31 10.40 -36.85 -21.18
CA GLU A 31 9.59 -36.87 -22.41
C GLU A 31 8.08 -36.91 -22.14
N GLU A 32 7.67 -37.35 -20.94
CA GLU A 32 6.27 -37.51 -20.55
C GLU A 32 5.83 -36.45 -19.54
N THR A 33 4.66 -35.86 -19.78
CA THR A 33 4.07 -34.87 -18.86
C THR A 33 3.52 -35.57 -17.62
N LEU A 34 4.00 -35.13 -16.46
CA LEU A 34 3.49 -35.57 -15.16
C LEU A 34 2.42 -34.59 -14.68
N SER A 35 1.32 -35.12 -14.14
CA SER A 35 0.29 -34.29 -13.54
C SER A 35 -0.25 -34.89 -12.25
N SER A 36 -0.59 -34.04 -11.30
CA SER A 36 -1.17 -34.46 -10.03
C SER A 36 -2.34 -33.60 -9.59
N ARG A 37 -3.17 -34.16 -8.72
CA ARG A 37 -4.25 -33.45 -8.02
C ARG A 37 -4.08 -33.58 -6.53
N TYR A 38 -4.39 -32.52 -5.82
CA TYR A 38 -4.26 -32.47 -4.37
C TYR A 38 -5.57 -32.09 -3.70
N GLU A 39 -5.74 -32.67 -2.52
CA GLU A 39 -6.67 -32.22 -1.52
C GLU A 39 -5.86 -31.50 -0.43
N ILE A 40 -6.30 -30.29 -0.08
CA ILE A 40 -5.71 -29.47 0.97
C ILE A 40 -6.78 -29.25 2.02
N GLU A 41 -6.58 -29.82 3.21
CA GLU A 41 -7.50 -29.68 4.34
C GLU A 41 -6.89 -28.76 5.40
N ARG A 42 -7.67 -27.81 5.89
CA ARG A 42 -7.32 -27.07 7.10
C ARG A 42 -7.55 -27.99 8.30
N PHE A 43 -6.58 -28.07 9.20
CA PHE A 43 -6.75 -28.76 10.47
C PHE A 43 -6.45 -27.84 11.64
N GLU A 44 -7.24 -28.00 12.70
CA GLU A 44 -7.04 -27.37 13.98
C GLU A 44 -6.95 -28.46 15.04
N GLN A 45 -5.85 -28.49 15.79
CA GLN A 45 -5.72 -29.41 16.93
C GLN A 45 -4.89 -28.76 18.03
N ASN A 46 -5.38 -28.79 19.28
CA ASN A 46 -4.69 -28.23 20.45
C ASN A 46 -4.23 -26.76 20.25
N SER A 47 -5.09 -25.92 19.68
CA SER A 47 -4.79 -24.51 19.33
C SER A 47 -3.63 -24.32 18.35
N ARG A 48 -3.29 -25.36 17.57
CA ARG A 48 -2.38 -25.26 16.44
C ARG A 48 -3.18 -25.37 15.16
N TYR A 49 -2.96 -24.43 14.26
CA TYR A 49 -3.49 -24.43 12.91
C TYR A 49 -2.46 -25.02 11.97
N GLY A 50 -2.92 -25.75 10.97
CA GLY A 50 -2.08 -26.20 9.88
C GLY A 50 -2.90 -26.66 8.69
N PHE A 51 -2.20 -27.11 7.67
CA PHE A 51 -2.79 -27.69 6.47
C PHE A 51 -2.27 -29.10 6.29
N ARG A 52 -3.16 -30.00 5.89
CA ARG A 52 -2.81 -31.34 5.42
C ARG A 52 -2.91 -31.34 3.90
N ILE A 53 -1.82 -31.72 3.24
CA ILE A 53 -1.75 -31.84 1.79
C ILE A 53 -1.72 -33.32 1.43
N SER A 54 -2.67 -33.74 0.60
CA SER A 54 -2.86 -35.12 0.19
C SER A 54 -2.89 -35.22 -1.34
N LEU A 55 -1.97 -35.97 -1.94
CA LEU A 55 -2.06 -36.39 -3.34
C LEU A 55 -3.27 -37.32 -3.52
N ILE A 56 -4.23 -36.89 -4.35
CA ILE A 56 -5.48 -37.61 -4.63
C ILE A 56 -5.60 -38.08 -6.09
N GLY A 57 -4.78 -37.55 -7.00
CA GLY A 57 -4.75 -37.97 -8.41
C GLY A 57 -3.35 -37.95 -9.01
N TRP A 58 -3.08 -38.89 -9.91
CA TRP A 58 -1.78 -39.02 -10.59
C TRP A 58 -1.96 -39.38 -12.07
N LYS A 59 -1.29 -38.63 -12.96
CA LYS A 59 -1.26 -38.83 -14.40
C LYS A 59 0.18 -38.77 -14.92
N GLU A 60 0.47 -39.65 -15.87
CA GLU A 60 1.77 -39.75 -16.55
C GLU A 60 1.50 -39.99 -18.04
N GLY A 61 2.11 -39.18 -18.91
CA GLY A 61 1.86 -39.25 -20.36
C GLY A 61 0.38 -39.07 -20.72
N GLY A 62 -0.36 -38.29 -19.92
CA GLY A 62 -1.80 -38.07 -20.06
C GLY A 62 -2.70 -39.23 -19.60
N LYS A 63 -2.14 -40.34 -19.09
CA LYS A 63 -2.91 -41.48 -18.57
C LYS A 63 -2.97 -41.44 -17.07
N GLU A 64 -4.16 -41.62 -16.51
CA GLU A 64 -4.34 -41.73 -15.06
C GLU A 64 -3.87 -43.09 -14.57
N LEU A 65 -2.96 -43.08 -13.60
CA LEU A 65 -2.30 -44.26 -13.06
C LEU A 65 -2.52 -44.32 -11.54
N PRO A 66 -2.50 -45.52 -10.94
CA PRO A 66 -2.60 -45.64 -9.49
C PRO A 66 -1.42 -44.93 -8.81
N ILE A 67 -1.75 -44.23 -7.72
CA ILE A 67 -0.75 -43.51 -6.93
C ILE A 67 0.16 -44.52 -6.22
N SER A 68 1.43 -44.58 -6.63
CA SER A 68 2.44 -45.38 -5.93
C SER A 68 2.82 -44.72 -4.60
N ARG A 69 3.34 -45.52 -3.65
CA ARG A 69 3.82 -44.98 -2.36
C ARG A 69 4.93 -43.94 -2.56
N THR A 70 5.85 -44.22 -3.48
CA THR A 70 6.95 -43.33 -3.84
C THR A 70 6.45 -42.01 -4.41
N ASN A 71 5.46 -42.05 -5.33
CA ASN A 71 4.89 -40.85 -5.93
C ASN A 71 4.18 -40.02 -4.85
N LYS A 72 3.42 -40.68 -3.97
CA LYS A 72 2.76 -40.00 -2.85
C LYS A 72 3.75 -39.26 -1.94
N GLU A 73 4.83 -39.91 -1.54
CA GLU A 73 5.85 -39.31 -0.66
C GLU A 73 6.56 -38.12 -1.35
N ARG A 74 7.03 -38.31 -2.59
CA ARG A 74 7.77 -37.28 -3.37
C ARG A 74 6.89 -36.06 -3.67
N TYR A 75 5.69 -36.29 -4.22
CA TYR A 75 4.84 -35.21 -4.71
C TYR A 75 4.03 -34.50 -3.62
N ASN A 76 3.78 -35.14 -2.47
CA ASN A 76 3.32 -34.42 -1.28
C ASN A 76 4.41 -33.49 -0.75
N THR A 77 5.66 -33.95 -0.71
CA THR A 77 6.80 -33.14 -0.25
C THR A 77 7.00 -31.94 -1.18
N PHE A 78 6.95 -32.14 -2.50
CA PHE A 78 7.03 -31.04 -3.45
C PHE A 78 5.92 -30.01 -3.28
N MET A 79 4.66 -30.45 -3.19
CA MET A 79 3.55 -29.52 -3.00
C MET A 79 3.66 -28.77 -1.66
N THR A 80 4.06 -29.46 -0.59
CA THR A 80 4.28 -28.82 0.72
C THR A 80 5.36 -27.75 0.66
N ASN A 81 6.49 -28.05 0.03
CA ASN A 81 7.59 -27.09 -0.13
C ASN A 81 7.16 -25.90 -0.98
N LEU A 82 6.38 -26.13 -2.04
CA LEU A 82 5.85 -25.06 -2.89
C LEU A 82 4.93 -24.13 -2.10
N VAL A 83 3.94 -24.67 -1.39
CA VAL A 83 3.01 -23.89 -0.57
C VAL A 83 3.77 -23.07 0.47
N THR A 84 4.75 -23.68 1.14
CA THR A 84 5.60 -23.01 2.14
C THR A 84 6.41 -21.88 1.50
N SER A 85 7.06 -22.13 0.36
CA SER A 85 7.88 -21.13 -0.33
C SER A 85 7.04 -19.96 -0.85
N ARG A 86 5.83 -20.22 -1.35
CA ARG A 86 4.90 -19.18 -1.82
C ARG A 86 4.35 -18.38 -0.64
N TYR A 87 4.04 -19.01 0.48
CA TYR A 87 3.67 -18.31 1.71
C TYR A 87 4.81 -17.39 2.20
N ASP A 88 6.04 -17.89 2.27
CA ASP A 88 7.21 -17.09 2.68
C ASP A 88 7.49 -15.93 1.71
N GLN A 89 7.20 -16.09 0.41
CA GLN A 89 7.27 -15.00 -0.55
C GLN A 89 6.17 -13.97 -0.31
N PHE A 90 4.93 -14.41 -0.17
CA PHE A 90 3.78 -13.54 0.10
C PHE A 90 4.01 -12.69 1.36
N VAL A 91 4.44 -13.30 2.47
CA VAL A 91 4.74 -12.58 3.72
C VAL A 91 5.85 -11.54 3.52
N ARG A 92 6.88 -11.84 2.72
CA ARG A 92 7.96 -10.89 2.42
C ARG A 92 7.49 -9.73 1.55
N GLU A 93 6.67 -10.01 0.54
CA GLU A 93 6.11 -8.98 -0.34
C GLU A 93 5.14 -8.07 0.42
N GLU A 94 4.30 -8.63 1.29
CA GLU A 94 3.39 -7.90 2.16
C GLU A 94 4.18 -6.98 3.11
N ALA A 95 5.19 -7.51 3.80
CA ALA A 95 6.06 -6.71 4.67
C ALA A 95 6.81 -5.60 3.90
N ALA A 96 7.24 -5.87 2.67
CA ALA A 96 7.88 -4.85 1.82
C ALA A 96 6.89 -3.76 1.40
N ARG A 97 5.64 -4.14 1.09
CA ARG A 97 4.57 -3.18 0.77
C ARG A 97 4.24 -2.31 1.97
N GLU A 98 4.04 -2.89 3.15
CA GLU A 98 3.81 -2.14 4.39
C GLU A 98 4.98 -1.19 4.71
N ALA A 99 6.22 -1.64 4.51
CA ALA A 99 7.39 -0.78 4.71
C ALA A 99 7.41 0.41 3.73
N LEU A 100 7.05 0.19 2.46
CA LEU A 100 6.93 1.27 1.47
C LEU A 100 5.79 2.23 1.82
N GLU A 101 4.63 1.74 2.30
CA GLU A 101 3.52 2.56 2.77
C GLU A 101 3.92 3.43 3.98
N LEU A 102 4.68 2.89 4.93
CA LEU A 102 5.23 3.65 6.05
C LEU A 102 6.20 4.76 5.60
N VAL A 103 6.94 4.55 4.50
CA VAL A 103 7.78 5.59 3.89
C VAL A 103 6.93 6.69 3.24
N LYS A 104 5.71 6.40 2.77
CA LYS A 104 4.80 7.43 2.23
C LYS A 104 4.26 8.37 3.31
N VAL A 105 4.09 7.90 4.55
CA VAL A 105 3.56 8.70 5.66
C VAL A 105 4.67 9.56 6.25
N ILE A 106 4.66 10.86 5.95
CA ILE A 106 5.58 11.84 6.52
C ILE A 106 5.01 12.36 7.86
N PRO A 107 5.64 12.09 9.01
CA PRO A 107 5.14 12.59 10.29
C PRO A 107 5.10 14.12 10.33
N LEU A 108 3.94 14.68 10.71
CA LEU A 108 3.71 16.12 10.82
C LEU A 108 3.60 16.52 12.29
N SER A 109 4.08 17.72 12.62
CA SER A 109 3.99 18.29 13.97
C SER A 109 3.95 19.81 13.94
N MET A 110 3.40 20.44 14.99
CA MET A 110 3.54 21.87 15.19
C MET A 110 4.97 22.20 15.68
N GLY A 111 5.47 23.34 15.24
CA GLY A 111 6.75 23.89 15.65
C GLY A 111 6.73 25.42 15.65
N LYS A 112 7.89 26.02 15.87
CA LYS A 112 8.08 27.48 15.79
C LYS A 112 9.27 27.80 14.90
N ASP A 113 9.14 28.86 14.10
CA ASP A 113 10.25 29.39 13.30
C ASP A 113 11.26 30.14 14.18
N ARG A 114 12.31 30.69 13.56
CA ARG A 114 13.34 31.48 14.28
C ARG A 114 12.79 32.75 14.92
N SER A 115 11.63 33.23 14.46
CA SER A 115 10.93 34.43 14.94
C SER A 115 9.93 34.11 16.06
N GLY A 116 9.71 32.83 16.36
CA GLY A 116 8.73 32.35 17.33
C GLY A 116 7.31 32.19 16.77
N LEU A 117 7.11 32.37 15.46
CA LEU A 117 5.83 32.15 14.79
C LEU A 117 5.54 30.65 14.64
N PRO A 118 4.29 30.21 14.81
CA PRO A 118 3.91 28.82 14.64
C PRO A 118 4.09 28.39 13.17
N ILE A 119 4.59 27.18 12.98
CA ILE A 119 4.79 26.53 11.67
C ILE A 119 4.44 25.04 11.77
N ILE A 120 4.16 24.41 10.64
CA ILE A 120 4.08 22.94 10.57
C ILE A 120 5.48 22.41 10.21
N ILE A 121 5.90 21.32 10.85
CA ILE A 121 7.15 20.62 10.57
C ILE A 121 6.81 19.22 10.04
N ALA A 122 7.22 18.96 8.81
CA ALA A 122 7.19 17.64 8.19
C ALA A 122 8.52 16.93 8.41
N ARG A 123 8.49 15.68 8.90
CA ARG A 123 9.68 14.84 9.09
C ARG A 123 10.07 14.14 7.79
N ALA A 124 10.36 14.94 6.78
CA ALA A 124 10.95 14.54 5.51
C ALA A 124 11.86 15.65 4.99
N GLU A 125 12.85 15.26 4.19
CA GLU A 125 13.70 16.20 3.46
C GLU A 125 12.88 17.06 2.50
N TYR A 126 13.37 18.28 2.23
CA TYR A 126 12.70 19.28 1.40
C TYR A 126 12.23 18.72 0.05
N ASN A 127 13.12 18.04 -0.68
CA ASN A 127 12.78 17.53 -2.02
C ASN A 127 11.71 16.44 -1.98
N VAL A 128 11.72 15.60 -0.94
CA VAL A 128 10.73 14.54 -0.75
C VAL A 128 9.36 15.16 -0.47
N PHE A 129 9.28 16.11 0.46
CA PHE A 129 8.01 16.77 0.76
C PHE A 129 7.51 17.61 -0.42
N TRP A 130 8.40 18.34 -1.10
CA TRP A 130 8.09 19.16 -2.28
C TRP A 130 7.40 18.37 -3.40
N GLN A 131 7.86 17.13 -3.64
CA GLN A 131 7.28 16.25 -4.65
C GLN A 131 5.88 15.76 -4.28
N ARG A 132 5.55 15.67 -2.99
CA ARG A 132 4.23 15.22 -2.51
C ARG A 132 3.17 16.30 -2.52
N VAL A 133 3.56 17.56 -2.36
CA VAL A 133 2.61 18.67 -2.21
C VAL A 133 1.55 18.74 -3.33
N PRO A 134 1.86 18.46 -4.62
CA PRO A 134 0.87 18.46 -5.69
C PRO A 134 -0.22 17.41 -5.55
N GLU A 135 0.07 16.29 -4.90
CA GLU A 135 -0.88 15.22 -4.65
C GLU A 135 -1.73 15.54 -3.40
N LEU A 136 -1.15 16.23 -2.42
CA LEU A 136 -1.77 16.50 -1.11
C LEU A 136 -2.71 17.71 -1.12
N LEU A 137 -2.28 18.84 -1.70
CA LEU A 137 -3.02 20.11 -1.62
C LEU A 137 -4.39 20.06 -2.32
N PRO A 138 -4.51 19.55 -3.56
CA PRO A 138 -5.81 19.49 -4.25
C PRO A 138 -6.86 18.66 -3.50
N VAL A 139 -6.44 17.57 -2.87
CA VAL A 139 -7.34 16.69 -2.08
C VAL A 139 -7.98 17.44 -0.92
N MET A 140 -7.29 18.43 -0.35
CA MET A 140 -7.82 19.27 0.73
C MET A 140 -8.58 20.52 0.23
N GLY A 141 -8.80 20.64 -1.08
CA GLY A 141 -9.48 21.78 -1.68
C GLY A 141 -8.57 22.96 -2.05
N PHE A 142 -7.26 22.75 -2.15
CA PHE A 142 -6.31 23.76 -2.63
C PHE A 142 -5.97 23.57 -4.10
N ASN A 143 -6.44 24.46 -4.95
CA ASN A 143 -6.10 24.48 -6.37
C ASN A 143 -4.75 25.19 -6.59
N LEU A 144 -3.76 24.47 -7.09
CA LEU A 144 -2.41 25.00 -7.31
C LEU A 144 -2.43 26.05 -8.43
N GLU A 145 -1.94 27.26 -8.13
CA GLU A 145 -1.81 28.35 -9.10
C GLU A 145 -0.37 28.47 -9.61
N GLU A 146 0.60 28.41 -8.70
CA GLU A 146 2.02 28.61 -9.01
C GLU A 146 2.90 27.78 -8.07
N ARG A 147 4.03 27.27 -8.59
CA ARG A 147 5.03 26.54 -7.82
C ARG A 147 6.43 26.98 -8.22
N ASN A 148 7.24 27.39 -7.25
CA ASN A 148 8.65 27.69 -7.45
C ASN A 148 9.52 26.95 -6.44
N GLN A 149 10.13 25.85 -6.89
CA GLN A 149 10.97 25.01 -6.04
C GLN A 149 12.24 25.72 -5.54
N SER A 150 12.79 26.66 -6.32
CA SER A 150 13.99 27.39 -5.90
C SER A 150 13.71 28.37 -4.76
N GLN A 151 12.46 28.85 -4.67
CA GLN A 151 11.99 29.77 -3.62
C GLN A 151 11.23 29.05 -2.51
N GLY A 152 10.89 27.77 -2.68
CA GLY A 152 10.06 27.02 -1.74
C GLY A 152 8.62 27.50 -1.68
N THR A 153 8.14 28.23 -2.69
CA THR A 153 6.81 28.83 -2.66
C THR A 153 5.81 28.04 -3.50
N ILE A 154 4.63 27.82 -2.94
CA ILE A 154 3.49 27.23 -3.62
C ILE A 154 2.28 28.12 -3.35
N LYS A 155 1.71 28.68 -4.40
CA LYS A 155 0.50 29.50 -4.32
C LYS A 155 -0.68 28.64 -4.72
N ALA A 156 -1.74 28.65 -3.91
CA ALA A 156 -2.94 27.87 -4.19
C ALA A 156 -4.20 28.61 -3.71
N SER A 157 -5.29 28.51 -4.47
CA SER A 157 -6.61 29.00 -4.05
C SER A 157 -7.35 27.95 -3.26
N TYR A 158 -7.95 28.35 -2.16
CA TYR A 158 -8.75 27.46 -1.33
C TYR A 158 -10.22 27.49 -1.73
N VAL A 159 -10.79 26.30 -1.91
CA VAL A 159 -12.22 26.05 -2.03
C VAL A 159 -12.56 24.91 -1.09
N ALA A 160 -13.45 25.14 -0.13
CA ALA A 160 -13.79 24.12 0.86
C ALA A 160 -14.35 22.85 0.18
N PRO A 161 -13.76 21.66 0.46
CA PRO A 161 -14.34 20.38 0.10
C PRO A 161 -15.74 20.16 0.69
N ASP A 162 -16.47 19.22 0.10
CA ASP A 162 -17.81 18.82 0.55
C ASP A 162 -17.81 18.00 1.85
N ASP A 163 -19.00 17.79 2.42
CA ASP A 163 -19.17 17.04 3.66
C ASP A 163 -18.71 15.57 3.53
N GLU A 164 -18.86 14.96 2.35
CA GLU A 164 -18.41 13.59 2.07
C GLU A 164 -16.89 13.46 2.24
N PHE A 165 -16.12 14.44 1.77
CA PHE A 165 -14.68 14.48 2.03
C PHE A 165 -14.37 14.49 3.54
N TRP A 166 -14.99 15.38 4.30
CA TRP A 166 -14.71 15.53 5.74
C TRP A 166 -15.08 14.29 6.55
N GLU A 167 -16.18 13.62 6.19
CA GLU A 167 -16.56 12.32 6.74
C GLU A 167 -15.52 11.24 6.40
N ARG A 168 -15.06 11.19 5.15
CA ARG A 168 -14.04 10.21 4.70
C ARG A 168 -12.72 10.37 5.44
N VAL A 169 -12.19 11.58 5.53
CA VAL A 169 -10.89 11.82 6.21
C VAL A 169 -11.01 11.85 7.74
N GLY A 170 -12.23 11.90 8.28
CA GLY A 170 -12.49 11.88 9.73
C GLY A 170 -11.98 13.13 10.45
N THR A 171 -11.94 14.28 9.77
CA THR A 171 -11.46 15.56 10.32
C THR A 171 -12.51 16.65 10.20
N LYS A 172 -12.32 17.76 10.93
CA LYS A 172 -13.22 18.91 10.85
C LYS A 172 -12.88 19.79 9.65
N PRO A 173 -13.88 20.43 9.02
CA PRO A 173 -13.64 21.41 7.98
C PRO A 173 -12.69 22.52 8.42
N LEU A 174 -11.83 22.94 7.50
CA LEU A 174 -10.91 24.06 7.72
C LEU A 174 -11.68 25.39 7.77
N GLY A 175 -11.42 26.21 8.77
CA GLY A 175 -11.95 27.57 8.89
C GLY A 175 -11.29 28.60 7.95
N TYR A 176 -10.81 28.16 6.78
CA TYR A 176 -10.08 29.00 5.83
C TYR A 176 -11.06 29.75 4.92
N SER A 177 -10.72 30.99 4.56
CA SER A 177 -11.54 31.78 3.64
C SER A 177 -11.31 31.29 2.20
N PRO A 178 -12.29 31.41 1.30
CA PRO A 178 -12.11 31.04 -0.11
C PRO A 178 -11.27 32.09 -0.85
N GLU A 179 -9.95 32.08 -0.60
CA GLU A 179 -8.95 33.00 -1.15
C GLU A 179 -7.65 32.26 -1.49
N SER A 180 -6.67 32.97 -2.06
CA SER A 180 -5.35 32.41 -2.34
C SER A 180 -4.45 32.44 -1.10
N TYR A 181 -3.76 31.33 -0.85
CA TYR A 181 -2.76 31.17 0.19
C TYR A 181 -1.40 30.87 -0.43
N THR A 182 -0.33 31.28 0.25
CA THR A 182 1.05 30.94 -0.14
C THR A 182 1.66 30.03 0.92
N PHE A 183 2.04 28.84 0.51
CA PHE A 183 2.81 27.89 1.30
C PHE A 183 4.30 28.14 1.04
N LEU A 184 5.04 28.43 2.10
CA LEU A 184 6.49 28.58 2.09
C LEU A 184 7.12 27.36 2.76
N LEU A 185 7.83 26.57 1.96
CA LEU A 185 8.55 25.38 2.35
C LEU A 185 10.02 25.71 2.57
N GLY A 186 10.52 25.40 3.76
CA GLY A 186 11.90 25.65 4.17
C GLY A 186 12.63 24.37 4.52
N ASP A 187 13.88 24.26 4.08
CA ASP A 187 14.74 23.12 4.38
C ASP A 187 15.33 23.21 5.80
N LEU A 188 15.09 22.18 6.62
CA LEU A 188 15.65 22.00 7.96
C LEU A 188 16.55 20.75 8.04
N GLY A 189 17.11 20.30 6.91
CA GLY A 189 17.90 19.09 6.76
C GLY A 189 17.01 17.87 6.57
N ASN A 190 16.82 17.08 7.64
CA ASN A 190 15.94 15.90 7.60
C ASN A 190 14.45 16.22 7.79
N ARG A 191 14.10 17.50 7.72
CA ARG A 191 12.79 18.06 8.03
C ARG A 191 12.50 19.21 7.08
N THR A 192 11.21 19.48 6.87
CA THR A 192 10.73 20.61 6.09
C THR A 192 9.81 21.46 6.97
N SER A 193 10.08 22.75 7.08
CA SER A 193 9.16 23.71 7.68
C SER A 193 8.13 24.16 6.65
N ILE A 194 6.89 24.32 7.08
CA ILE A 194 5.77 24.80 6.27
C ILE A 194 5.19 26.02 6.98
N ASN A 195 5.31 27.17 6.34
CA ASN A 195 4.66 28.42 6.75
C ASN A 195 3.59 28.77 5.73
N ILE A 196 2.49 29.39 6.17
CA ILE A 196 1.35 29.72 5.30
C ILE A 196 1.00 31.18 5.49
N THR A 197 0.89 31.92 4.39
CA THR A 197 0.41 33.30 4.39
C THR A 197 -0.85 33.46 3.57
N ASP A 198 -1.71 34.38 3.99
CA ASP A 198 -2.91 34.78 3.26
C ASP A 198 -2.58 35.58 1.97
N ALA A 199 -3.61 35.98 1.23
CA ALA A 199 -3.48 36.77 0.00
C ALA A 199 -2.82 38.15 0.22
N SER A 200 -2.82 38.66 1.46
CA SER A 200 -2.16 39.91 1.84
C SER A 200 -0.71 39.72 2.30
N GLY A 201 -0.21 38.49 2.31
CA GLY A 201 1.14 38.12 2.75
C GLY A 201 1.28 38.05 4.27
N LYS A 202 0.17 38.04 5.03
CA LYS A 202 0.22 37.89 6.48
C LYS A 202 0.23 36.41 6.86
N PRO A 203 1.03 35.99 7.85
CA PRO A 203 0.97 34.64 8.38
C PRO A 203 -0.44 34.29 8.86
N VAL A 204 -0.90 33.08 8.55
CA VAL A 204 -2.14 32.54 9.10
C VAL A 204 -2.01 32.37 10.62
N THR A 205 -3.16 32.27 11.30
CA THR A 205 -3.17 32.12 12.76
C THR A 205 -2.70 30.73 13.20
N GLU A 206 -2.27 30.60 14.46
CA GLU A 206 -1.89 29.31 15.05
C GLU A 206 -3.05 28.30 14.98
N ASP A 207 -4.27 28.76 15.27
CA ASP A 207 -5.49 27.94 15.21
C ASP A 207 -5.75 27.38 13.80
N MET A 208 -5.51 28.17 12.74
CA MET A 208 -5.61 27.68 11.37
C MET A 208 -4.58 26.58 11.07
N LEU A 209 -3.34 26.73 11.53
CA LEU A 209 -2.31 25.68 11.37
C LEU A 209 -2.65 24.42 12.16
N GLU A 210 -3.19 24.57 13.39
CA GLU A 210 -3.65 23.46 14.22
C GLU A 210 -4.82 22.71 13.59
N GLN A 211 -5.72 23.40 12.88
CA GLN A 211 -6.78 22.79 12.09
C GLN A 211 -6.22 22.08 10.84
N MET A 212 -5.22 22.64 10.16
CA MET A 212 -4.63 22.04 8.97
C MET A 212 -3.83 20.79 9.26
N LEU A 213 -3.10 20.75 10.38
CA LEU A 213 -2.24 19.63 10.75
C LEU A 213 -2.95 18.24 10.68
N PRO A 214 -4.11 18.01 11.33
CA PRO A 214 -4.81 16.73 11.25
C PRO A 214 -5.34 16.42 9.85
N VAL A 215 -5.78 17.43 9.08
CA VAL A 215 -6.28 17.24 7.71
C VAL A 215 -5.14 16.79 6.79
N LEU A 216 -4.00 17.49 6.83
CA LEU A 216 -2.81 17.13 6.05
C LEU A 216 -2.27 15.75 6.45
N ALA A 217 -2.33 15.40 7.75
CA ALA A 217 -1.93 14.08 8.24
C ALA A 217 -2.89 12.97 7.81
N ALA A 218 -4.19 13.25 7.71
CA ALA A 218 -5.19 12.30 7.24
C ALA A 218 -5.06 12.06 5.74
N VAL A 219 -4.99 13.14 4.94
CA VAL A 219 -4.83 13.06 3.48
C VAL A 219 -3.54 12.35 3.07
N MET A 220 -2.45 12.52 3.83
CA MET A 220 -1.19 11.83 3.57
C MET A 220 -1.25 10.31 3.81
N LYS A 221 -2.21 9.84 4.61
CA LYS A 221 -2.46 8.42 4.85
C LYS A 221 -3.52 7.84 3.92
N ASP A 222 -4.28 8.70 3.22
CA ASP A 222 -5.34 8.29 2.32
C ASP A 222 -4.71 7.88 0.97
N ASP A 223 -4.48 6.58 0.79
CA ASP A 223 -3.95 5.99 -0.46
C ASP A 223 -4.91 6.17 -1.67
N ASN A 224 -6.12 6.71 -1.45
CA ASN A 224 -7.12 7.00 -2.48
C ASN A 224 -7.03 8.42 -3.06
N ALA A 225 -5.97 9.18 -2.75
CA ALA A 225 -5.71 10.45 -3.42
C ALA A 225 -5.65 10.23 -4.94
N PRO A 226 -6.49 10.90 -5.75
CA PRO A 226 -6.41 10.77 -7.20
C PRO A 226 -5.03 11.24 -7.64
N THR A 227 -4.20 10.31 -8.11
CA THR A 227 -3.02 10.64 -8.90
C THR A 227 -3.54 11.31 -10.15
N THR A 228 -3.36 12.62 -10.24
CA THR A 228 -3.54 13.35 -11.50
C THR A 228 -2.51 12.79 -12.47
N GLU A 229 -2.93 11.81 -13.27
CA GLU A 229 -2.24 11.42 -14.49
C GLU A 229 -2.32 12.64 -15.42
N GLU A 230 -1.21 13.37 -15.56
CA GLU A 230 -1.07 14.38 -16.61
C GLU A 230 -0.91 13.65 -17.96
N GLU A 231 -1.85 13.91 -18.89
CA GLU A 231 -1.79 13.56 -20.31
C GLU A 231 -0.69 14.33 -21.07
#